data_AF-A0A1E3UPD7-F1
#
_entry.id   AF-A0A1E3UPD7-F1
#
_cell.length_a   1.000
_cell.length_b   1.000
_cell.length_c   1.000
_cell.angle_alpha   90.00
_cell.angle_beta   90.00
_cell.angle_gamma   90.00
#
_symmetry.space_group_name_H-M   'P 1'
#
loop_
_entity.id
_entity.type
_entity.pdbx_description
1 polymer ?
#
loop_
_entity_poly.entity_id
_entity_poly.type
_entity_poly.pdbx_seq_one_letter_code
_entity_poly.pdbx_strand_id
1 'polypeptide(L)'
;MKFYRHLYVSDSIRNLEKVKWKLRHNAGQITIYIIALAKSDDQLDIFHCSLLQQRFYDKKDLFVVGLASGYGEAVDMVVALTEKVAAETGGADIKKYILDHR
;
A
#
# COMPACT_ATOMS: atom_id res chain seq x y z
N MET A 1 11.60 2.67 -3.05
CA MET A 1 10.14 2.46 -3.15
C MET A 1 9.85 1.73 -4.45
N LYS A 2 9.21 0.58 -4.35
CA LYS A 2 8.71 -0.21 -5.48
C LYS A 2 7.19 -0.26 -5.35
N PHE A 3 6.50 -0.23 -6.50
CA PHE A 3 5.06 -0.44 -6.54
C PHE A 3 4.80 -1.85 -7.06
N TYR A 4 3.83 -2.52 -6.46
CA TYR A 4 3.32 -3.77 -6.98
C TYR A 4 2.75 -3.58 -8.39
N ARG A 5 2.93 -4.57 -9.28
CA ARG A 5 2.49 -4.49 -10.67
C ARG A 5 0.96 -4.35 -10.76
N HIS A 6 0.25 -5.07 -9.91
CA HIS A 6 -1.21 -5.00 -9.77
C HIS A 6 -1.60 -4.12 -8.57
N LEU A 7 -1.02 -2.91 -8.53
CA LEU A 7 -1.23 -1.96 -7.45
C LEU A 7 -2.74 -1.75 -7.18
N TYR A 8 -3.16 -1.98 -5.95
CA TYR A 8 -4.53 -1.71 -5.52
C TYR A 8 -4.70 -0.20 -5.29
N VAL A 9 -5.77 0.37 -5.82
CA VAL A 9 -6.01 1.82 -5.78
C VAL A 9 -7.46 2.04 -5.41
N SER A 10 -7.72 2.90 -4.42
CA SER A 10 -9.10 3.24 -4.08
C SER A 10 -9.73 4.10 -5.17
N ASP A 11 -11.03 3.93 -5.39
CA ASP A 11 -11.77 4.64 -6.45
C ASP A 11 -11.73 6.17 -6.31
N SER A 12 -11.53 6.65 -5.08
CA SER A 12 -11.37 8.06 -4.77
C SER A 12 -10.09 8.69 -5.34
N ILE A 13 -9.09 7.89 -5.73
CA ILE A 13 -7.85 8.40 -6.34
C ILE A 13 -8.06 8.65 -7.84
N ARG A 14 -8.28 9.93 -8.18
CA ARG A 14 -8.51 10.37 -9.56
C ARG A 14 -7.27 10.35 -10.46
N ASN A 15 -6.08 10.57 -9.90
CA ASN A 15 -4.85 10.67 -10.70
C ASN A 15 -3.69 9.94 -10.01
N LEU A 16 -3.58 8.65 -10.34
CA LEU A 16 -2.59 7.75 -9.77
C LEU A 16 -1.14 8.18 -10.08
N GLU A 17 -0.87 8.61 -11.30
CA GLU A 17 0.49 9.00 -11.71
C GLU A 17 0.98 10.25 -10.96
N LYS A 18 0.09 11.22 -10.73
CA LYS A 18 0.39 12.39 -9.88
C LYS A 18 0.66 11.98 -8.43
N VAL A 19 -0.11 11.04 -7.88
CA VAL A 19 0.11 10.53 -6.51
C VAL A 19 1.46 9.83 -6.42
N LYS A 20 1.78 8.90 -7.35
CA LYS A 20 3.08 8.21 -7.40
C LYS A 20 4.24 9.19 -7.53
N TRP A 21 4.11 10.18 -8.42
CA TRP A 21 5.13 11.22 -8.60
C TRP A 21 5.38 11.97 -7.28
N LYS A 22 4.31 12.42 -6.60
CA LYS A 22 4.44 13.12 -5.32
C LYS A 22 5.07 12.25 -4.23
N LEU A 23 4.69 10.97 -4.14
CA LEU A 23 5.29 10.02 -3.19
C LEU A 23 6.79 9.82 -3.42
N ARG A 24 7.23 9.77 -4.69
CA ARG A 24 8.65 9.66 -5.07
C ARG A 24 9.45 10.93 -4.76
N HIS A 25 8.83 12.10 -4.91
CA HIS A 25 9.48 13.42 -4.72
C HIS A 25 9.27 14.02 -3.33
N ASN A 26 8.73 13.25 -2.38
CA ASN A 26 8.45 13.70 -1.01
C ASN A 26 7.49 14.89 -0.93
N ALA A 27 6.71 15.11 -1.99
CA ALA A 27 5.73 16.18 -2.03
C ALA A 27 4.52 15.81 -1.17
N GLY A 28 4.13 16.72 -0.28
CA GLY A 28 3.05 16.49 0.68
C GLY A 28 1.70 16.21 0.02
N GLN A 29 0.96 15.29 0.65
CA GLN A 29 -0.42 14.96 0.32
C GLN A 29 -1.17 14.83 1.65
N ILE A 30 -2.40 15.34 1.71
CA ILE A 30 -3.16 15.43 2.97
C ILE A 30 -3.97 14.16 3.21
N THR A 31 -4.40 13.48 2.15
CA THR A 31 -5.41 12.42 2.23
C THR A 31 -4.88 11.04 1.89
N ILE A 32 -3.60 10.91 1.51
CA ILE A 32 -3.08 9.65 0.96
C ILE A 32 -2.55 8.75 2.06
N TYR A 33 -3.11 7.55 2.12
CA TYR A 33 -2.64 6.42 2.89
C TYR A 33 -1.98 5.39 1.97
N ILE A 34 -0.93 4.78 2.48
CA ILE A 34 -0.10 3.81 1.78
C ILE A 34 -0.28 2.47 2.48
N ILE A 35 -0.54 1.44 1.68
CA ILE A 35 -0.54 0.05 2.12
C ILE A 35 0.71 -0.60 1.54
N ALA A 36 1.57 -1.13 2.39
CA ALA A 36 2.83 -1.75 2.01
C ALA A 36 2.99 -3.13 2.64
N LEU A 37 3.86 -3.96 2.06
CA LEU A 37 4.27 -5.18 2.75
C LEU A 37 4.98 -4.80 4.05
N ALA A 38 4.51 -5.38 5.16
CA ALA A 38 5.12 -5.10 6.46
C ALA A 38 6.54 -5.65 6.52
N LYS A 39 7.44 -4.94 7.20
CA LYS A 39 8.81 -5.42 7.46
C LYS A 39 8.89 -6.37 8.66
N SER A 40 7.90 -6.34 9.54
CA SER A 40 7.72 -7.25 10.68
C SER A 40 7.11 -8.59 10.23
N ASP A 41 6.76 -9.45 11.19
CA ASP A 41 6.02 -10.69 10.97
C ASP A 41 4.55 -10.45 10.55
N ASP A 42 4.07 -9.20 10.63
CA ASP A 42 2.73 -8.81 10.17
C ASP A 42 2.59 -8.94 8.66
N GLN A 43 1.37 -8.87 8.12
CA GLN A 43 1.14 -8.99 6.67
C GLN A 43 1.38 -7.66 5.93
N LEU A 44 0.69 -6.60 6.36
CA LEU A 44 0.65 -5.30 5.69
C LEU A 44 0.73 -4.15 6.70
N ASP A 45 1.41 -3.07 6.32
CA ASP A 45 1.45 -1.81 7.04
C ASP A 45 0.53 -0.79 6.35
N ILE A 46 -0.36 -0.16 7.12
CA ILE A 46 -1.14 1.03 6.69
C ILE A 46 -0.57 2.26 7.38
N PHE A 47 -0.13 3.26 6.61
CA PHE A 47 0.35 4.50 7.19
C PHE A 47 0.13 5.71 6.27
N HIS A 48 0.07 6.89 6.88
CA HIS A 48 -0.12 8.14 6.15
C HIS A 48 1.16 8.53 5.39
N CYS A 49 1.01 9.10 4.19
CA CYS A 49 2.15 9.45 3.34
C CYS A 49 3.12 10.48 3.96
N SER A 50 2.69 11.27 4.95
CA SER A 50 3.55 12.19 5.70
C SER A 50 4.69 11.49 6.44
N LEU A 51 4.53 10.22 6.80
CA LEU A 51 5.59 9.42 7.42
C LEU A 51 6.82 9.34 6.51
N LEU A 52 6.60 9.26 5.20
CA LEU A 52 7.66 9.27 4.21
C LEU A 52 8.43 10.61 4.17
N GLN A 53 7.88 11.69 4.69
CA GLN A 53 8.55 12.99 4.70
C GLN A 53 9.53 13.13 5.87
N GLN A 54 9.47 12.21 6.84
CA GLN A 54 10.39 12.21 7.97
C GLN A 54 11.80 11.80 7.52
N ARG A 55 12.80 12.55 7.99
CA ARG A 55 14.21 12.40 7.57
C ARG A 55 14.79 11.00 7.81
N PHE A 56 14.30 10.32 8.84
CA PHE A 56 14.77 8.99 9.27
C PHE A 56 14.02 7.82 8.61
N TYR A 57 12.97 8.09 7.82
CA TYR A 57 12.21 7.01 7.20
C TYR A 57 12.90 6.49 5.94
N ASP A 58 13.33 5.23 5.95
CA ASP A 58 13.97 4.59 4.80
C ASP A 58 12.94 4.06 3.79
N LYS A 59 12.89 4.72 2.63
CA LYS A 59 12.00 4.37 1.51
C LYS A 59 12.57 3.33 0.57
N LYS A 60 13.86 2.99 0.65
CA LYS A 60 14.54 2.16 -0.36
C LYS A 60 13.81 0.82 -0.52
N ASP A 61 13.49 0.19 0.61
CA ASP A 61 12.85 -1.12 0.68
C ASP A 61 11.34 -1.09 0.84
N LEU A 62 10.71 0.07 0.72
CA LEU A 62 9.25 0.15 0.78
C LEU A 62 8.62 -0.50 -0.46
N PHE A 63 7.85 -1.57 -0.26
CA PHE A 63 7.09 -2.24 -1.31
C PHE A 63 5.60 -1.93 -1.17
N VAL A 64 5.12 -1.00 -1.99
CA VAL A 64 3.75 -0.48 -1.93
C VAL A 64 2.83 -1.41 -2.71
N VAL A 65 1.82 -1.93 -2.02
CA VAL A 65 0.80 -2.82 -2.60
C VAL A 65 -0.51 -2.11 -2.86
N GLY A 66 -0.79 -1.05 -2.11
CA GLY A 66 -2.03 -0.29 -2.25
C GLY A 66 -1.89 1.20 -1.93
N LEU A 67 -2.78 2.00 -2.51
CA LEU A 67 -2.93 3.43 -2.24
C LEU A 67 -4.40 3.76 -2.02
N ALA A 68 -4.70 4.51 -0.96
CA ALA A 68 -6.06 4.91 -0.62
C ALA A 68 -6.15 6.40 -0.29
N SER A 69 -7.32 7.01 -0.53
CA SER A 69 -7.60 8.42 -0.22
C SER A 69 -8.31 8.57 1.13
N GLY A 70 -7.77 7.91 2.15
CA GLY A 70 -8.26 7.96 3.52
C GLY A 70 -7.90 6.69 4.26
N TYR A 71 -7.96 6.73 5.58
CA TYR A 71 -7.68 5.55 6.41
C TYR A 71 -8.76 4.47 6.25
N GLY A 72 -10.05 4.87 6.24
CA GLY A 72 -11.17 3.93 6.07
C GLY A 72 -11.06 3.12 4.78
N GLU A 73 -10.87 3.80 3.64
CA GLU A 73 -10.65 3.14 2.35
C GLU A 73 -9.42 2.22 2.36
N ALA A 74 -8.37 2.57 3.11
CA ALA A 74 -7.20 1.72 3.24
C ALA A 74 -7.51 0.43 4.00
N VAL A 75 -8.31 0.52 5.07
CA VAL A 75 -8.78 -0.63 5.85
C VAL A 75 -9.69 -1.50 4.99
N ASP A 76 -10.67 -0.90 4.31
CA ASP A 76 -11.59 -1.63 3.43
C ASP A 76 -10.83 -2.39 2.33
N MET A 77 -9.80 -1.77 1.76
CA MET A 77 -8.92 -2.40 0.78
C MET A 77 -8.17 -3.61 1.36
N VAL A 78 -7.66 -3.52 2.59
CA VAL A 78 -6.98 -4.64 3.26
C VAL A 78 -7.97 -5.76 3.57
N VAL A 79 -9.20 -5.45 4.00
CA VAL A 79 -10.26 -6.45 4.21
C VAL A 79 -10.55 -7.18 2.90
N ALA A 80 -10.84 -6.46 1.82
CA ALA A 80 -11.14 -7.05 0.52
C ALA A 80 -9.98 -7.89 -0.03
N LEU A 81 -8.74 -7.44 0.17
CA LEU A 81 -7.55 -8.21 -0.20
C LEU A 81 -7.42 -9.50 0.61
N THR A 82 -7.68 -9.44 1.92
CA THR A 82 -7.65 -10.60 2.81
C THR A 82 -8.70 -11.63 2.39
N GLU A 83 -9.93 -11.19 2.14
CA GLU A 83 -11.03 -12.04 1.66
C GLU A 83 -10.70 -12.70 0.33
N LYS A 84 -10.12 -11.93 -0.62
CA LYS A 84 -9.67 -12.46 -1.91
C LYS A 84 -8.62 -13.57 -1.74
N VAL A 85 -7.58 -13.32 -0.93
CA VAL A 85 -6.50 -14.29 -0.72
C VAL A 85 -7.02 -15.55 -0.01
N ALA A 86 -7.92 -15.39 0.95
CA ALA A 86 -8.58 -16.49 1.63
C ALA A 86 -9.42 -17.35 0.68
N ALA A 87 -10.20 -16.71 -0.21
CA ALA A 87 -11.01 -17.42 -1.18
C ALA A 87 -10.18 -18.20 -2.22
N GLU A 88 -9.05 -17.65 -2.66
CA GLU A 88 -8.21 -18.26 -3.70
C GLU A 88 -7.25 -19.33 -3.17
N THR A 89 -6.71 -19.13 -1.97
CA THR A 89 -5.64 -19.98 -1.42
C THR A 89 -6.09 -20.87 -0.25
N GLY A 90 -7.27 -20.63 0.31
CA GLY A 90 -7.75 -21.28 1.54
C GLY A 90 -7.08 -20.78 2.82
N GLY A 91 -6.23 -19.74 2.74
CA GLY A 91 -5.55 -19.13 3.88
C GLY A 91 -5.34 -17.61 3.71
N ALA A 92 -4.79 -16.94 4.71
CA ALA A 92 -4.69 -15.47 4.75
C ALA A 92 -3.24 -14.94 4.59
N ASP A 93 -2.36 -15.68 3.93
CA ASP A 93 -0.97 -15.24 3.70
C ASP A 93 -0.88 -14.30 2.48
N ILE A 94 -1.14 -13.03 2.74
CA ILE A 94 -1.17 -11.97 1.73
C ILE A 94 0.24 -11.68 1.20
N LYS A 95 1.25 -11.69 2.09
CA LYS A 95 2.65 -11.46 1.70
C LYS A 95 3.09 -12.46 0.65
N LYS A 96 2.91 -13.74 0.92
CA LYS A 96 3.26 -14.81 -0.01
C LYS A 96 2.48 -14.67 -1.32
N TYR A 97 1.16 -14.45 -1.24
CA TYR A 97 0.32 -14.26 -2.42
C TYR A 97 0.83 -13.14 -3.34
N ILE A 98 1.18 -11.98 -2.79
CA ILE A 98 1.69 -10.83 -3.56
C ILE A 98 3.07 -11.12 -4.16
N LEU A 99 3.94 -11.81 -3.42
CA LEU A 99 5.28 -12.15 -3.90
C LEU A 99 5.26 -13.19 -5.02
N ASP A 100 4.34 -14.14 -4.98
CA ASP A 100 4.15 -15.15 -6.02
C ASP A 100 3.58 -14.56 -7.32
N HIS A 101 2.83 -13.44 -7.23
CA HIS A 101 2.17 -12.77 -8.37
C HIS A 101 2.87 -11.47 -8.83
N ARG A 102 4.15 -11.31 -8.51
CA ARG A 102 4.92 -10.07 -8.67
C ARG A 102 5.01 -9.49 -10.10
#